data_AF-A0A4Y2Q4A3-F1
#
_entry.id   AF-A0A4Y2Q4A3-F1
#
_cell.length_a   1.000
_cell.length_b   1.000
_cell.length_c   1.000
_cell.angle_alpha   90.00
_cell.angle_beta   90.00
_cell.angle_gamma   90.00
#
_symmetry.space_group_name_H-M   'P 1'
#
loop_
_entity.id
_entity.type
_entity.pdbx_description
1 polymer ?
#
loop_
_entity_poly.entity_id
_entity_poly.type
_entity_poly.pdbx_seq_one_letter_code
_entity_poly.pdbx_strand_id
1 'polypeptide(L)'
;MIDYGSVVYGSARPSYLKRLDYVHHQALRLCLGAFRTSPIPSLYAEAFEPSLSSRRDKLSLSYYFRILSNDSHPLRGTLLNGNNNRLFNTRPSCIPHFGLRMRNIHPDTFHDVKIHTNYFCGHPPWMENSMSYNNPFGNFTKSDSNNSVLISLFNQHRQFYQSYEPVFTDGSKSLNHVGCAFFTNGHISYKLHSFTSVFS
;
A
#
# COMPACT_ATOMS: atom_id res chain seq x y z
N MET A 1 17.77 6.60 3.92
CA MET A 1 17.89 7.97 4.48
C MET A 1 17.93 9.10 3.42
N ILE A 2 17.30 8.95 2.24
CA ILE A 2 17.05 10.07 1.29
C ILE A 2 15.73 9.79 0.56
N ASP A 3 14.61 9.80 1.27
CA ASP A 3 13.29 9.48 0.68
C ASP A 3 12.48 10.71 0.36
N TYR A 4 12.63 11.74 1.20
CA TYR A 4 11.93 12.98 1.05
C TYR A 4 12.32 13.67 -0.26
N GLY A 5 11.33 13.99 -1.09
CA GLY A 5 11.55 14.60 -2.41
C GLY A 5 12.14 13.66 -3.48
N SER A 6 12.27 12.35 -3.21
CA SER A 6 12.81 11.37 -4.17
C SER A 6 12.10 11.35 -5.52
N VAL A 7 10.79 11.58 -5.51
CA VAL A 7 9.98 11.72 -6.72
C VAL A 7 10.45 12.89 -7.59
N VAL A 8 10.85 13.99 -6.95
CA VAL A 8 11.23 15.26 -7.59
C VAL A 8 12.68 15.22 -8.06
N TYR A 9 13.63 15.00 -7.15
CA TYR A 9 15.04 14.96 -7.53
C TYR A 9 15.40 13.66 -8.27
N GLY A 10 14.55 12.64 -8.25
CA GLY A 10 14.75 11.41 -9.03
C GLY A 10 14.79 11.63 -10.54
N SER A 11 14.32 12.80 -11.04
CA SER A 11 14.53 13.23 -12.43
C SER A 11 15.88 13.89 -12.69
N ALA A 12 16.73 14.10 -11.67
CA ALA A 12 18.03 14.72 -11.87
C ALA A 12 18.91 13.87 -12.82
N ARG A 13 19.89 14.53 -13.48
CA ARG A 13 20.83 13.82 -14.35
C ARG A 13 21.56 12.73 -13.58
N PRO A 14 21.91 11.60 -14.23
CA PRO A 14 22.65 10.50 -13.59
C PRO A 14 23.94 10.94 -12.88
N SER A 15 24.62 11.97 -13.38
CA SER A 15 25.82 12.54 -12.75
C SER A 15 25.56 13.10 -11.34
N TYR A 16 24.40 13.72 -11.11
CA TYR A 16 24.00 14.21 -9.79
C TYR A 16 23.54 13.06 -8.88
N LEU A 17 22.81 12.08 -9.42
CA LEU A 17 22.36 10.92 -8.67
C LEU A 17 23.53 10.07 -8.17
N LYS A 18 24.59 9.91 -8.98
CA LYS A 18 25.82 9.21 -8.57
C LYS A 18 26.48 9.82 -7.32
N ARG A 19 26.37 11.14 -7.12
CA ARG A 19 26.90 11.79 -5.91
C ARG A 19 26.13 11.36 -4.65
N LEU A 20 24.81 11.17 -4.77
CA LEU A 20 23.98 10.65 -3.68
C LEU A 20 24.30 9.19 -3.39
N ASP A 21 24.55 8.39 -4.44
CA ASP A 21 24.95 6.99 -4.29
C ASP A 21 26.27 6.86 -3.50
N TYR A 22 27.26 7.73 -3.77
CA TYR A 22 28.50 7.79 -2.99
C TYR A 22 28.26 8.03 -1.49
N VAL A 23 27.45 9.05 -1.15
CA VAL A 23 27.12 9.37 0.25
C VAL A 23 26.42 8.19 0.93
N HIS A 24 25.49 7.54 0.23
CA HIS A 24 24.78 6.37 0.75
C HIS A 24 25.70 5.17 0.98
N HIS A 25 26.56 4.82 0.02
CA HIS A 25 27.52 3.72 0.19
C HIS A 25 28.51 4.01 1.31
N GLN A 26 28.97 5.25 1.42
CA GLN A 26 29.86 5.66 2.51
C GLN A 26 29.18 5.51 3.87
N ALA A 27 27.91 5.91 3.99
CA ALA A 27 27.13 5.71 5.21
C ALA A 27 26.96 4.23 5.55
N LEU A 28 26.59 3.38 4.58
CA LEU A 28 26.49 1.93 4.80
C LEU A 28 27.80 1.33 5.30
N ARG A 29 28.94 1.72 4.71
CA ARG A 29 30.26 1.26 5.17
C ARG A 29 30.54 1.63 6.61
N LEU A 30 30.23 2.87 6.99
CA LEU A 30 30.43 3.35 8.37
C LEU A 30 29.52 2.60 9.34
N CYS A 31 28.23 2.44 9.02
CA CYS A 31 27.27 1.73 9.87
C CYS A 31 27.62 0.24 10.04
N LEU A 32 28.07 -0.42 8.96
CA LEU A 32 28.45 -1.84 8.98
C LEU A 32 29.88 -2.10 9.48
N GLY A 33 30.70 -1.06 9.67
CA GLY A 33 32.13 -1.23 9.92
C GLY A 33 32.89 -1.89 8.75
N ALA A 34 32.37 -1.78 7.54
CA ALA A 34 32.94 -2.43 6.36
C ALA A 34 34.15 -1.67 5.81
N PHE A 35 35.09 -2.40 5.19
CA PHE A 35 36.25 -1.79 4.52
C PHE A 35 35.82 -0.77 3.45
N ARG A 36 36.67 0.22 3.20
CA ARG A 36 36.46 1.22 2.13
C ARG A 36 36.37 0.58 0.74
N THR A 37 36.98 -0.59 0.56
CA THR A 37 37.03 -1.37 -0.67
C THR A 37 35.95 -2.46 -0.77
N SER A 38 35.13 -2.67 0.26
CA SER A 38 34.08 -3.70 0.20
C SER A 38 33.17 -3.51 -1.02
N PRO A 39 32.78 -4.58 -1.74
CA PRO A 39 31.88 -4.45 -2.88
C PRO A 39 30.50 -3.90 -2.49
N ILE A 40 29.92 -3.04 -3.34
CA ILE A 40 28.58 -2.47 -3.11
C ILE A 40 27.48 -3.55 -2.97
N PRO A 41 27.45 -4.62 -3.79
CA PRO A 41 26.44 -5.67 -3.63
C PRO A 41 26.51 -6.35 -2.26
N SER A 42 27.73 -6.55 -1.72
CA SER A 42 27.93 -7.11 -0.38
C SER A 42 27.39 -6.17 0.70
N LEU A 43 27.57 -4.86 0.56
CA LEU A 43 27.02 -3.88 1.51
C LEU A 43 25.48 -3.93 1.55
N TYR A 44 24.82 -4.05 0.40
CA TYR A 44 23.36 -4.16 0.33
C TYR A 44 22.85 -5.46 0.95
N ALA A 45 23.53 -6.58 0.68
CA ALA A 45 23.18 -7.87 1.25
C ALA A 45 23.30 -7.85 2.79
N GLU A 46 24.41 -7.32 3.30
CA GLU A 46 24.68 -7.27 4.74
C GLU A 46 23.77 -6.28 5.49
N ALA A 47 23.49 -5.11 4.90
CA ALA A 47 22.58 -4.12 5.48
C ALA A 47 21.10 -4.49 5.32
N PHE A 48 20.77 -5.51 4.53
CA PHE A 48 19.40 -5.82 4.11
C PHE A 48 18.68 -4.61 3.47
N GLU A 49 19.43 -3.78 2.74
CA GLU A 49 18.94 -2.52 2.15
C GLU A 49 19.03 -2.58 0.62
N PRO A 50 17.97 -2.18 -0.12
CA PRO A 50 18.03 -2.10 -1.57
C PRO A 50 18.89 -0.92 -2.04
N SER A 51 19.28 -0.95 -3.31
CA SER A 51 19.96 0.20 -3.92
C SER A 51 19.11 1.47 -3.86
N LEU A 52 19.77 2.63 -3.79
CA LEU A 52 19.07 3.92 -3.87
C LEU A 52 18.23 4.06 -5.14
N SER A 53 18.65 3.47 -6.27
CA SER A 53 17.86 3.50 -7.51
C SER A 53 16.54 2.76 -7.32
N SER A 54 16.61 1.49 -6.90
CA SER A 54 15.42 0.67 -6.65
C SER A 54 14.48 1.31 -5.64
N ARG A 55 15.04 1.99 -4.63
CA ARG A 55 14.27 2.71 -3.61
C ARG A 55 13.56 3.94 -4.18
N ARG A 56 14.23 4.73 -5.04
CA ARG A 56 13.62 5.85 -5.77
C ARG A 56 12.52 5.36 -6.71
N ASP A 57 12.75 4.25 -7.40
CA ASP A 57 11.76 3.67 -8.32
C ASP A 57 10.52 3.21 -7.56
N LYS A 58 10.69 2.50 -6.43
CA LYS A 58 9.60 2.11 -5.52
C LYS A 58 8.79 3.32 -5.06
N LEU A 59 9.44 4.37 -4.54
CA LEU A 59 8.76 5.56 -4.04
C LEU A 59 8.04 6.33 -5.14
N SER A 60 8.69 6.46 -6.30
CA SER A 60 8.11 7.11 -7.47
C SER A 60 6.89 6.36 -7.96
N LEU A 61 6.94 5.03 -8.01
CA LEU A 61 5.83 4.20 -8.41
C LEU A 61 4.67 4.25 -7.40
N SER A 62 4.96 4.21 -6.10
CA SER A 62 3.94 4.40 -5.06
C SER A 62 3.23 5.75 -5.20
N TYR A 63 3.98 6.82 -5.48
CA TYR A 63 3.41 8.14 -5.70
C TYR A 63 2.58 8.20 -7.00
N TYR A 64 3.06 7.59 -8.08
CA TYR A 64 2.33 7.48 -9.34
C TYR A 64 0.96 6.82 -9.15
N PHE A 65 0.91 5.65 -8.48
CA PHE A 65 -0.35 4.98 -8.19
C PHE A 65 -1.25 5.77 -7.24
N ARG A 66 -0.67 6.49 -6.27
CA ARG A 66 -1.43 7.38 -5.39
C ARG A 66 -2.11 8.51 -6.16
N ILE A 67 -1.48 9.05 -7.20
CA ILE A 67 -2.13 10.06 -8.05
C ILE A 67 -3.25 9.41 -8.88
N LEU A 68 -3.02 8.22 -9.43
CA LEU A 68 -4.02 7.53 -10.23
C LEU A 68 -5.23 7.06 -9.42
N SER A 69 -5.06 6.75 -8.14
CA SER A 69 -6.16 6.35 -7.25
C SER A 69 -7.01 7.52 -6.75
N ASN A 70 -6.58 8.77 -6.93
CA ASN A 70 -7.36 9.95 -6.54
C ASN A 70 -7.80 10.73 -7.77
N ASP A 71 -9.09 10.63 -8.11
CA ASP A 71 -9.65 11.30 -9.28
C ASP A 71 -9.60 12.84 -9.21
N SER A 72 -9.59 13.41 -8.01
CA SER A 72 -9.47 14.86 -7.79
C SER A 72 -8.02 15.37 -7.79
N HIS A 73 -7.03 14.49 -7.95
CA HIS A 73 -5.63 14.89 -7.83
C HIS A 73 -5.20 15.82 -8.98
N PRO A 74 -4.60 17.00 -8.71
CA PRO A 74 -4.32 18.01 -9.73
C PRO A 74 -3.40 17.52 -10.86
N LEU A 75 -2.44 16.64 -10.53
CA LEU A 75 -1.49 16.08 -11.52
C LEU A 75 -2.05 14.90 -12.33
N ARG A 76 -3.26 14.42 -12.04
CA ARG A 76 -3.81 13.20 -12.66
C ARG A 76 -4.04 13.36 -14.16
N GLY A 77 -4.65 14.48 -14.56
CA GLY A 77 -4.88 14.78 -15.98
C GLY A 77 -3.58 14.85 -16.78
N THR A 78 -2.56 15.52 -16.25
CA THR A 78 -1.23 15.63 -16.88
C THR A 78 -0.52 14.28 -16.99
N LEU A 79 -0.71 13.37 -16.03
CA LEU A 79 -0.09 12.04 -16.05
C LEU A 79 -0.75 11.08 -17.02
N LEU A 80 -2.06 11.15 -17.18
CA LEU A 80 -2.78 10.35 -18.18
C LEU A 80 -2.53 10.87 -19.60
N ASN A 81 -2.42 12.20 -19.75
CA ASN A 81 -2.20 12.84 -21.03
C ASN A 81 -0.83 12.45 -21.62
N GLY A 82 -0.85 11.59 -22.65
CA GLY A 82 0.34 11.09 -23.34
C GLY A 82 0.84 11.96 -24.48
N ASN A 83 0.25 13.15 -24.70
CA ASN A 83 0.53 13.97 -25.89
C ASN A 83 2.02 14.29 -26.08
N ASN A 84 2.75 14.49 -24.98
CA ASN A 84 4.17 14.84 -25.03
C ASN A 84 5.10 13.62 -25.12
N ASN A 85 4.59 12.39 -24.98
CA ASN A 85 5.43 11.18 -24.97
C ASN A 85 6.25 11.05 -26.26
N ARG A 86 5.64 11.38 -27.41
CA ARG A 86 6.31 11.34 -28.72
C ARG A 86 7.49 12.32 -28.80
N LEU A 87 7.35 13.51 -28.20
CA LEU A 87 8.42 14.52 -28.18
C LEU A 87 9.61 14.09 -27.33
N PHE A 88 9.36 13.45 -26.18
CA PHE A 88 10.45 12.93 -25.34
C PHE A 88 11.11 11.69 -25.97
N ASN A 89 10.34 10.80 -26.60
CA ASN A 89 10.87 9.63 -27.29
C ASN A 89 11.77 9.99 -28.48
N THR A 90 11.50 11.12 -29.15
CA THR A 90 12.35 11.63 -30.26
C THR A 90 13.58 12.37 -29.78
N ARG A 91 13.69 12.71 -28.48
CA ARG A 91 14.80 13.46 -27.88
C ARG A 91 15.34 12.73 -26.65
N PRO A 92 16.12 11.65 -26.82
CA PRO A 92 16.57 10.80 -25.71
C PRO A 92 17.51 11.51 -24.73
N SER A 93 18.11 12.63 -25.12
CA SER A 93 18.94 13.47 -24.24
C SER A 93 18.13 14.32 -23.26
N CYS A 94 16.84 14.54 -23.52
CA CYS A 94 15.95 15.26 -22.63
C CYS A 94 15.46 14.30 -21.52
N ILE A 95 15.44 14.79 -20.29
CA ILE A 95 14.87 14.03 -19.18
C ILE A 95 13.36 13.92 -19.41
N PRO A 96 12.79 12.71 -19.51
CA PRO A 96 11.36 12.54 -19.72
C PRO A 96 10.56 12.96 -18.48
N HIS A 97 9.34 13.44 -18.71
CA HIS A 97 8.42 13.80 -17.63
C HIS A 97 8.07 12.59 -16.76
N PHE A 98 7.59 12.86 -15.54
CA PHE A 98 7.34 11.85 -14.52
C PHE A 98 6.48 10.67 -15.00
N GLY A 99 5.35 10.94 -15.68
CA GLY A 99 4.46 9.88 -16.18
C GLY A 99 5.15 8.90 -17.13
N LEU A 100 5.92 9.41 -18.10
CA LEU A 100 6.66 8.56 -19.03
C LEU A 100 7.76 7.77 -18.32
N ARG A 101 8.45 8.36 -17.33
CA ARG A 101 9.42 7.63 -16.50
C ARG A 101 8.76 6.45 -15.79
N MET A 102 7.61 6.66 -15.15
CA MET A 102 6.93 5.60 -14.39
C MET A 102 6.46 4.45 -15.28
N ARG A 103 5.92 4.76 -16.46
CA ARG A 103 5.52 3.75 -17.45
C ARG A 103 6.71 2.92 -17.97
N ASN A 104 7.91 3.51 -17.99
CA ASN A 104 9.13 2.85 -18.46
C ASN A 104 9.87 2.03 -17.39
N ILE A 105 9.57 2.20 -16.09
CA ILE A 105 10.25 1.43 -15.03
C ILE A 105 9.98 -0.07 -15.18
N HIS A 106 8.73 -0.45 -15.45
CA HIS A 106 8.36 -1.82 -15.80
C HIS A 106 7.25 -1.81 -16.84
N PRO A 107 7.59 -1.76 -18.14
CA PRO A 107 6.59 -1.67 -19.21
C PRO A 107 5.60 -2.85 -19.15
N ASP A 108 6.06 -4.06 -18.86
CA ASP A 108 5.20 -5.26 -18.93
C ASP A 108 4.34 -5.47 -17.67
N THR A 109 4.68 -4.85 -16.54
CA THR A 109 4.05 -5.16 -15.25
C THR A 109 2.76 -4.38 -15.00
N PHE A 110 2.54 -3.25 -15.67
CA PHE A 110 1.46 -2.31 -15.32
C PHE A 110 0.24 -2.31 -16.24
N HIS A 111 0.21 -3.14 -17.28
CA HIS A 111 -0.91 -3.15 -18.23
C HIS A 111 -2.24 -3.60 -17.58
N ASP A 112 -2.18 -4.52 -16.61
CA ASP A 112 -3.37 -5.14 -15.99
C ASP A 112 -3.60 -4.74 -14.53
N VAL A 113 -2.87 -3.74 -14.01
CA VAL A 113 -3.03 -3.31 -12.62
C VAL A 113 -4.31 -2.48 -12.47
N LYS A 114 -5.35 -3.10 -11.91
CA LYS A 114 -6.59 -2.39 -11.55
C LYS A 114 -6.34 -1.48 -10.36
N ILE A 115 -6.35 -0.17 -10.61
CA ILE A 115 -6.19 0.85 -9.58
C ILE A 115 -7.55 1.16 -8.99
N HIS A 116 -7.67 0.94 -7.67
CA HIS A 116 -8.88 1.27 -6.93
C HIS A 116 -8.85 2.74 -6.52
N THR A 117 -9.99 3.41 -6.58
CA THR A 117 -10.11 4.78 -6.10
C THR A 117 -10.02 4.81 -4.58
N ASN A 118 -9.18 5.69 -4.05
CA ASN A 118 -9.10 5.93 -2.62
C ASN A 118 -10.03 7.09 -2.27
N TYR A 119 -11.13 6.78 -1.59
CA TYR A 119 -11.92 7.79 -0.90
C TYR A 119 -11.17 8.16 0.38
N PHE A 120 -10.52 9.33 0.37
CA PHE A 120 -9.86 9.84 1.57
C PHE A 120 -10.95 10.26 2.57
N CYS A 121 -10.88 9.73 3.79
CA CYS A 121 -11.76 10.16 4.85
C CYS A 121 -11.47 11.63 5.19
N GLY A 122 -12.47 12.51 5.08
CA GLY A 122 -12.27 13.97 5.15
C GLY A 122 -11.87 14.50 6.53
N HIS A 123 -11.95 13.66 7.56
CA HIS A 123 -11.47 13.96 8.91
C HIS A 123 -10.32 13.01 9.26
N PRO A 124 -9.43 13.43 10.16
CA PRO A 124 -8.37 12.56 10.63
C PRO A 124 -8.92 11.33 11.37
N PRO A 125 -8.16 10.22 11.41
CA PRO A 125 -8.59 8.96 12.02
C PRO A 125 -8.73 9.02 13.56
N TRP A 126 -8.25 10.09 14.20
CA TRP A 126 -8.41 10.31 15.65
C TRP A 126 -9.66 11.13 16.01
N MET A 127 -10.40 11.64 15.02
CA MET A 127 -11.67 12.36 15.25
C MET A 127 -12.87 11.42 15.32
N GLU A 128 -12.85 10.34 14.53
CA GLU A 128 -13.70 9.18 14.79
C GLU A 128 -13.00 8.35 15.85
N ASN A 129 -13.60 8.12 17.01
CA ASN A 129 -13.54 6.87 17.78
C ASN A 129 -14.01 7.09 19.22
N SER A 130 -15.33 7.18 19.40
CA SER A 130 -15.96 6.61 20.59
C SER A 130 -16.51 5.23 20.22
N MET A 131 -15.65 4.32 19.76
CA MET A 131 -16.07 2.93 19.55
C MET A 131 -16.25 2.26 20.92
N SER A 132 -17.49 1.92 21.26
CA SER A 132 -17.80 1.12 22.45
C SER A 132 -17.71 -0.36 22.09
N TYR A 133 -16.77 -1.07 22.68
CA TYR A 133 -16.69 -2.53 22.54
C TYR A 133 -17.57 -3.21 23.58
N ASN A 134 -18.55 -3.97 23.12
CA ASN A 134 -19.44 -4.78 23.96
C ASN A 134 -19.38 -6.23 23.51
N ASN A 135 -18.97 -7.14 24.40
CA ASN A 135 -18.93 -8.57 24.13
C ASN A 135 -19.94 -9.32 25.00
N PRO A 136 -21.18 -9.53 24.54
CA PRO A 136 -22.19 -10.26 25.31
C PRO A 136 -21.79 -11.73 25.53
N PHE A 137 -20.91 -12.29 24.70
CA PHE A 137 -20.48 -13.69 24.76
C PHE A 137 -19.22 -13.93 25.61
N GLY A 138 -18.67 -12.92 26.27
CA GLY A 138 -17.36 -13.01 26.93
C GLY A 138 -17.22 -14.15 27.96
N ASN A 139 -18.33 -14.55 28.59
CA ASN A 139 -18.35 -15.62 29.60
C ASN A 139 -18.73 -17.01 29.04
N PHE A 140 -18.90 -17.14 27.72
CA PHE A 140 -19.36 -18.38 27.08
C PHE A 140 -18.26 -18.97 26.21
N THR A 141 -17.97 -20.26 26.38
CA THR A 141 -17.09 -21.02 25.50
C THR A 141 -17.91 -21.82 24.49
N LYS A 142 -17.38 -22.01 23.27
CA LYS A 142 -18.06 -22.80 22.23
C LYS A 142 -18.23 -24.28 22.61
N SER A 143 -17.37 -24.82 23.47
CA SER A 143 -17.40 -26.22 23.88
C SER A 143 -18.44 -26.51 24.97
N ASP A 144 -18.67 -25.56 25.87
CA ASP A 144 -19.41 -25.84 27.11
C ASP A 144 -20.80 -25.18 27.14
N SER A 145 -21.09 -24.29 26.19
CA SER A 145 -22.34 -23.53 26.16
C SER A 145 -23.40 -24.21 25.30
N ASN A 146 -24.63 -24.30 25.83
CA ASN A 146 -25.76 -24.81 25.07
C ASN A 146 -26.13 -23.83 23.93
N ASN A 147 -26.28 -24.34 22.70
CA ASN A 147 -26.64 -23.53 21.53
C ASN A 147 -27.93 -22.72 21.73
N SER A 148 -28.92 -23.25 22.44
CA SER A 148 -30.17 -22.53 22.71
C SER A 148 -29.95 -21.25 23.53
N VAL A 149 -28.99 -21.29 24.47
CA VAL A 149 -28.61 -20.14 25.30
C VAL A 149 -27.90 -19.08 24.46
N LEU A 150 -26.96 -19.49 23.60
CA LEU A 150 -26.25 -18.57 22.71
C LEU A 150 -27.19 -17.87 21.72
N ILE A 151 -28.14 -18.61 21.15
CA ILE A 151 -29.16 -18.05 20.24
C ILE A 151 -30.05 -17.05 20.98
N SER A 152 -30.50 -17.38 22.20
CA SER A 152 -31.30 -16.48 23.03
C SER A 152 -30.56 -15.18 23.33
N LEU A 153 -29.30 -15.28 23.75
CA LEU A 153 -28.45 -14.14 24.06
C LEU A 153 -28.20 -13.25 22.83
N PHE A 154 -27.96 -13.86 21.67
CA PHE A 154 -27.83 -13.16 20.40
C PHE A 154 -29.10 -12.36 20.07
N ASN A 155 -30.27 -13.00 20.17
CA ASN A 155 -31.55 -12.35 19.86
C ASN A 155 -31.84 -11.20 20.82
N GLN A 156 -31.57 -11.37 22.11
CA GLN A 156 -31.70 -10.31 23.11
C GLN A 156 -30.78 -9.12 22.78
N HIS A 157 -29.50 -9.39 22.47
CA HIS A 157 -28.57 -8.35 22.05
C HIS A 157 -29.04 -7.64 20.78
N ARG A 158 -29.52 -8.40 19.77
CA ARG A 158 -30.03 -7.83 18.52
C ARG A 158 -31.24 -6.92 18.76
N GLN A 159 -32.11 -7.28 19.72
CA GLN A 159 -33.28 -6.48 20.10
C GLN A 159 -32.87 -5.14 20.74
N PHE A 160 -31.87 -5.12 21.62
CA PHE A 160 -31.35 -3.87 22.19
C PHE A 160 -30.85 -2.88 21.13
N TYR A 161 -30.28 -3.39 20.04
CA TYR A 161 -29.77 -2.59 18.92
C TYR A 161 -30.70 -2.62 17.69
N GLN A 162 -32.01 -2.82 17.87
CA GLN A 162 -32.95 -2.95 16.75
C GLN A 162 -32.97 -1.71 15.84
N SER A 163 -32.70 -0.52 16.37
CA SER A 163 -32.58 0.73 15.60
C SER A 163 -31.31 0.83 14.75
N TYR A 164 -30.35 -0.07 14.92
CA TYR A 164 -29.09 -0.11 14.18
C TYR A 164 -29.15 -1.15 13.04
N GLU A 165 -28.44 -0.84 11.95
CA GLU A 165 -28.22 -1.79 10.86
C GLU A 165 -27.18 -2.85 11.28
N PRO A 166 -27.53 -4.14 11.27
CA PRO A 166 -26.61 -5.18 11.67
C PRO A 166 -25.66 -5.48 10.52
N VAL A 167 -24.36 -5.48 10.81
CA VAL A 167 -23.33 -5.92 9.87
C VAL A 167 -22.64 -7.14 10.45
N PHE A 168 -22.76 -8.27 9.76
CA PHE A 168 -22.02 -9.48 10.09
C PHE A 168 -20.85 -9.59 9.13
N THR A 169 -19.66 -9.85 9.66
CA THR A 169 -18.44 -9.96 8.85
C THR A 169 -17.79 -11.31 9.10
N ASP A 170 -17.29 -11.93 8.04
CA ASP A 170 -16.48 -13.15 8.12
C ASP A 170 -15.22 -13.00 7.24
N GLY A 171 -14.14 -13.63 7.69
CA GLY A 171 -12.85 -13.62 7.03
C GLY A 171 -12.31 -15.04 6.91
N SER A 172 -11.91 -15.44 5.71
CA SER A 172 -11.36 -16.76 5.45
C SER A 172 -9.94 -16.69 4.90
N LYS A 173 -9.10 -17.62 5.34
CA LYS A 173 -7.75 -17.82 4.79
C LYS A 173 -7.45 -19.30 4.62
N SER A 174 -6.96 -19.62 3.43
CA SER A 174 -6.33 -20.89 3.07
C SER A 174 -4.91 -20.61 2.57
N LEU A 175 -4.16 -21.67 2.22
CA LEU A 175 -2.80 -21.56 1.69
C LEU A 175 -2.69 -20.58 0.50
N ASN A 176 -3.67 -20.57 -0.40
CA ASN A 176 -3.61 -19.82 -1.65
C ASN A 176 -4.71 -18.76 -1.81
N HIS A 177 -5.69 -18.72 -0.90
CA HIS A 177 -6.85 -17.85 -1.01
C HIS A 177 -7.12 -17.13 0.31
N VAL A 178 -7.33 -15.83 0.21
CA VAL A 178 -7.86 -15.00 1.30
C VAL A 178 -9.14 -14.36 0.79
N GLY A 179 -10.17 -14.33 1.63
CA GLY A 179 -11.46 -13.73 1.30
C GLY A 179 -12.07 -13.04 2.50
N CYS A 180 -12.88 -12.03 2.24
CA CYS A 180 -13.76 -11.44 3.24
C CYS A 180 -15.20 -11.44 2.72
N ALA A 181 -16.14 -11.53 3.64
CA ALA A 181 -17.56 -11.42 3.36
C ALA A 181 -18.22 -10.57 4.43
N PHE A 182 -19.29 -9.89 4.04
CA PHE A 182 -20.19 -9.28 5.00
C PHE A 182 -21.64 -9.41 4.58
N PHE A 183 -22.52 -9.36 5.57
CA PHE A 183 -23.96 -9.48 5.41
C PHE A 183 -24.65 -8.34 6.16
N THR A 184 -25.47 -7.57 5.43
CA THR A 184 -26.35 -6.53 6.00
C THR A 184 -27.80 -6.78 5.57
N ASN A 185 -28.07 -6.61 4.27
CA ASN A 185 -29.35 -6.89 3.60
C ASN A 185 -29.16 -7.81 2.37
N GLY A 186 -28.05 -8.53 2.34
CA GLY A 186 -27.59 -9.34 1.23
C GLY A 186 -26.16 -9.81 1.49
N HIS A 187 -25.75 -10.86 0.78
CA HIS A 187 -24.43 -11.43 0.91
C HIS A 187 -23.47 -10.79 -0.10
N ILE A 188 -22.41 -10.16 0.40
CA ILE A 188 -21.32 -9.61 -0.42
C ILE A 188 -20.01 -10.28 0.00
N SER A 189 -19.27 -10.81 -0.97
CA SER A 189 -17.95 -11.42 -0.74
C SER A 189 -16.91 -10.92 -1.73
N TYR A 190 -15.67 -10.80 -1.26
CA TYR A 190 -14.53 -10.34 -2.05
C TYR A 190 -13.36 -11.30 -1.89
N LYS A 191 -12.71 -11.60 -3.03
CA LYS A 191 -11.40 -12.28 -3.03
C LYS A 191 -10.31 -11.23 -2.79
N LEU A 192 -9.56 -11.43 -1.70
CA LEU A 192 -8.43 -10.59 -1.35
C LEU A 192 -7.13 -11.17 -1.93
N HIS A 193 -6.07 -10.37 -1.92
CA HIS A 193 -4.75 -10.83 -2.36
C HIS A 193 -4.22 -11.94 -1.44
N SER A 194 -3.52 -12.93 -1.98
CA SER A 194 -3.02 -14.10 -1.21
C SER A 194 -2.10 -13.73 -0.04
N PHE A 195 -1.37 -12.61 -0.15
CA PHE A 195 -0.51 -12.07 0.91
C PHE A 195 -1.25 -11.30 2.01
N THR A 196 -2.57 -11.19 1.97
CA THR A 196 -3.33 -10.46 2.99
C THR A 196 -3.28 -11.22 4.34
N SER A 197 -3.09 -10.48 5.43
CA SER A 197 -3.13 -11.01 6.80
C SER A 197 -4.58 -11.20 7.26
N VAL A 198 -4.83 -12.16 8.16
CA VAL A 198 -6.12 -12.37 8.85
C VAL A 198 -6.23 -11.50 10.11
N PHE A 199 -5.08 -11.04 10.62
CA PHE A 199 -5.01 -10.13 11.75
C PHE A 199 -4.86 -8.71 11.21
N SER A 200 -5.83 -7.87 11.57
CA SER A 200 -5.76 -6.40 11.59
C SER A 200 -5.20 -5.93 12.92
#